data_AF-L0J9L0-F1
#
_entry.id   AF-L0J9L0-F1
#
_cell.length_a   1.000
_cell.length_b   1.000
_cell.length_c   1.000
_cell.angle_alpha   90.00
_cell.angle_beta   90.00
_cell.angle_gamma   90.00
#
_symmetry.space_group_name_H-M   'P 1'
#
loop_
_entity.id
_entity.type
_entity.pdbx_description
1 polymer ?
#
loop_
_entity_poly.entity_id
_entity_poly.type
_entity_poly.pdbx_seq_one_letter_code
_entity_poly.pdbx_strand_id
1 'polypeptide(L)'
;MTGGDAVEGAFGGADATEDGIDGPDTAPIPLPPASPFTPFSWAAIPPTSPSDGAPPLGEEQYSQVRQPPAATIGATPAQRPEPGYGHTPVRREDRFARQASPFTPTPPAGRRRTRLALAITAAAVIAGAIVTVAVSTSDGGGEDGQNGTGSVSNGPHPRDDAAETKLRTLLPTGYGPSACTAVDPEGNATATIRCTANTDPGGPQSATFSLFGDAAALRAAFTKATADNSVVVCPGNIQSPGPWRRNSAPQQSAGDLLCALDTSRTPIMAWTSTRDLLLAEITGDLPTTSLSGLYSWWTTHS
;
A
#
# COMPACT_ATOMS: atom_id res chain seq x y z
N MET A 1 -46.84 47.44 32.64
CA MET A 1 -47.01 48.66 33.47
C MET A 1 -46.26 48.35 34.76
N THR A 2 -44.99 48.73 34.92
CA THR A 2 -44.38 50.06 35.14
C THR A 2 -42.88 49.94 34.80
N GLY A 3 -42.27 50.81 33.97
CA GLY A 3 -41.53 52.03 34.39
C GLY A 3 -40.30 51.66 35.23
N GLY A 4 -39.03 51.83 34.86
CA GLY A 4 -38.37 52.79 33.97
C GLY A 4 -37.53 53.71 34.85
N ASP A 5 -36.20 53.58 34.87
CA ASP A 5 -35.25 54.64 35.25
C ASP A 5 -33.84 54.33 34.74
N ALA A 6 -33.32 55.28 33.97
CA ALA A 6 -31.94 55.39 33.52
C ALA A 6 -31.22 56.40 34.42
N VAL A 7 -29.93 56.20 34.68
CA VAL A 7 -29.04 57.28 35.11
C VAL A 7 -27.68 57.15 34.44
N GLU A 8 -27.34 58.22 33.74
CA GLU A 8 -26.06 58.59 33.16
C GLU A 8 -24.91 58.58 34.17
N GLY A 9 -23.71 58.26 33.67
CA GLY A 9 -22.45 58.57 34.32
C GLY A 9 -21.38 58.75 33.25
N ALA A 10 -21.15 60.01 32.86
CA ALA A 10 -20.10 60.43 31.94
C ALA A 10 -18.99 61.19 32.66
N PHE A 11 -17.82 61.20 32.00
CA PHE A 11 -16.65 62.08 32.12
C PHE A 11 -15.49 61.67 33.06
N GLY A 12 -14.32 61.60 32.43
CA GLY A 12 -13.00 61.57 33.08
C GLY A 12 -11.89 61.20 32.11
N GLY A 13 -11.58 62.07 31.15
CA GLY A 13 -10.41 61.94 30.29
C GLY A 13 -9.11 62.27 31.05
N ALA A 14 -8.02 61.62 30.65
CA ALA A 14 -6.66 62.08 30.90
C ALA A 14 -5.79 61.72 29.70
N ASP A 15 -5.03 62.73 29.30
CA ASP A 15 -4.23 62.90 28.09
C ASP A 15 -2.84 62.24 28.20
N ALA A 16 -2.17 62.21 27.05
CA ALA A 16 -0.90 61.66 26.62
C ALA A 16 0.25 61.39 27.61
N THR A 17 0.96 60.30 27.32
CA THR A 17 2.39 60.39 26.93
C THR A 17 2.78 59.26 25.98
N GLU A 18 3.14 59.65 24.76
CA GLU A 18 3.90 58.85 23.80
C GLU A 18 5.33 58.65 24.33
N ASP A 19 5.81 57.41 24.34
CA ASP A 19 7.24 57.11 24.29
C ASP A 19 7.42 55.91 23.34
N GLY A 20 8.07 56.21 22.21
CA GLY A 20 8.31 55.27 21.12
C GLY A 20 9.38 54.24 21.48
N ILE A 21 9.12 52.99 21.11
CA ILE A 21 10.16 51.98 20.90
C ILE A 21 9.95 51.36 19.53
N ASP A 22 10.89 51.69 18.64
CA ASP A 22 11.19 51.05 17.36
C ASP A 22 11.15 49.52 17.48
N GLY A 23 10.12 48.91 16.91
CA GLY A 23 10.09 47.48 16.59
C GLY A 23 10.54 47.28 15.15
N PRO A 24 11.41 46.30 14.85
CA PRO A 24 11.91 46.13 13.49
C PRO A 24 10.78 45.75 12.54
N ASP A 25 10.62 46.56 11.50
CA ASP A 25 9.84 46.30 10.29
C ASP A 25 10.07 44.87 9.80
N THR A 26 9.16 43.97 10.13
CA THR A 26 9.08 42.66 9.51
C THR A 26 8.24 42.83 8.26
N ALA A 27 8.90 43.14 7.15
CA ALA A 27 8.26 43.16 5.84
C ALA A 27 7.58 41.79 5.57
N PRO A 28 6.34 41.77 5.04
CA PRO A 28 5.69 40.52 4.66
C PRO A 28 6.50 39.84 3.55
N ILE A 29 6.81 38.55 3.74
CA ILE A 29 7.44 37.71 2.74
C ILE A 29 6.52 37.68 1.50
N PRO A 30 7.02 38.03 0.30
CA PRO A 30 6.21 37.93 -0.91
C PRO A 30 5.89 36.45 -1.18
N LEU A 31 4.60 36.15 -1.29
CA LEU A 31 4.12 34.86 -1.77
C LEU A 31 4.67 34.61 -3.19
N PRO A 32 5.19 33.41 -3.51
CA PRO A 32 5.54 33.10 -4.89
C PRO A 32 4.28 33.18 -5.77
N PRO A 33 4.39 33.62 -7.03
CA PRO A 33 3.24 33.63 -7.92
C PRO A 33 2.71 32.21 -8.09
N ALA A 34 1.38 32.08 -8.08
CA ALA A 34 0.72 30.82 -8.39
C ALA A 34 1.18 30.36 -9.77
N SER A 35 1.92 29.25 -9.82
CA SER A 35 2.23 28.57 -11.06
C SER A 35 0.91 28.21 -11.75
N PRO A 36 0.69 28.58 -13.02
CA PRO A 36 -0.45 28.06 -13.74
C PRO A 36 -0.19 26.55 -13.95
N PHE A 37 -0.93 25.73 -13.23
CA PHE A 37 -1.12 24.34 -13.62
C PHE A 37 -1.68 24.36 -15.04
N THR A 38 -0.85 24.00 -16.02
CA THR A 38 -1.34 23.74 -17.36
C THR A 38 -2.16 22.44 -17.28
N PRO A 39 -3.45 22.43 -17.65
CA PRO A 39 -4.14 21.17 -17.83
C PRO A 39 -3.41 20.40 -18.93
N PHE A 40 -3.05 19.15 -18.64
CA PHE A 40 -2.44 18.25 -19.60
C PHE A 40 -3.36 18.17 -20.83
N SER A 41 -2.94 18.78 -21.93
CA SER A 41 -3.70 18.80 -23.17
C SER A 41 -3.53 17.43 -23.83
N TRP A 42 -4.60 16.64 -23.84
CA TRP A 42 -4.69 15.45 -24.67
C TRP A 42 -4.71 15.93 -26.13
N ALA A 43 -3.54 16.02 -26.76
CA ALA A 43 -3.52 16.04 -28.21
C ALA A 43 -4.04 14.67 -28.65
N ALA A 44 -5.26 14.65 -29.20
CA ALA A 44 -5.83 13.48 -29.85
C ALA A 44 -4.84 13.00 -30.92
N ILE A 45 -4.21 11.85 -30.69
CA ILE A 45 -3.50 11.14 -31.74
C ILE A 45 -4.57 10.79 -32.78
N PRO A 46 -4.49 11.29 -34.03
CA PRO A 46 -5.47 10.92 -35.05
C PRO A 46 -5.39 9.40 -35.25
N PRO A 47 -6.53 8.70 -35.46
CA PRO A 47 -6.50 7.28 -35.73
C PRO A 47 -5.73 7.06 -37.04
N THR A 48 -4.55 6.46 -36.96
CA THR A 48 -3.92 5.83 -38.13
C THR A 48 -4.89 4.79 -38.63
N SER A 49 -5.46 5.04 -39.82
CA SER A 49 -6.26 4.06 -40.56
C SER A 49 -5.47 2.76 -40.70
N PRO A 50 -6.05 1.59 -40.39
CA PRO A 50 -5.42 0.33 -40.74
C PRO A 50 -5.44 0.18 -42.26
N SER A 51 -4.27 -0.09 -42.84
CA SER A 51 -4.14 -0.48 -44.24
C SER A 51 -4.99 -1.73 -44.51
N ASP A 52 -5.90 -1.63 -45.46
CA ASP A 52 -6.54 -2.77 -46.11
C ASP A 52 -5.48 -3.73 -46.67
N GLY A 53 -5.56 -5.00 -46.28
CA GLY A 53 -4.78 -6.06 -46.94
C GLY A 53 -4.25 -7.15 -46.02
N ALA A 54 -5.12 -7.87 -45.31
CA ALA A 54 -4.78 -9.20 -44.78
C ALA A 54 -5.89 -10.20 -45.15
N PRO A 55 -5.59 -11.30 -45.87
CA PRO A 55 -6.60 -12.30 -46.20
C PRO A 55 -7.05 -13.07 -44.93
N PRO A 56 -8.29 -13.59 -44.88
CA PRO A 56 -8.79 -14.30 -43.72
C PRO A 56 -7.98 -15.59 -43.49
N LEU A 57 -7.42 -15.76 -42.30
CA LEU A 57 -6.82 -17.01 -41.86
C LEU A 57 -7.93 -18.04 -41.62
N GLY A 58 -7.87 -19.16 -42.34
CA GLY A 58 -8.83 -20.26 -42.24
C GLY A 58 -8.76 -21.01 -40.90
N GLU A 59 -9.88 -21.63 -40.54
CA GLU A 59 -10.14 -22.35 -39.29
C GLU A 59 -9.20 -23.53 -38.96
N GLU A 60 -8.28 -23.91 -39.84
CA GLU A 60 -7.44 -25.10 -39.64
C GLU A 60 -6.29 -24.91 -38.64
N GLN A 61 -5.90 -23.68 -38.30
CA GLN A 61 -4.70 -23.45 -37.47
C GLN A 61 -4.96 -23.46 -35.95
N TYR A 62 -6.22 -23.55 -35.51
CA TYR A 62 -6.55 -23.57 -34.07
C TYR A 62 -6.41 -24.97 -33.42
N SER A 63 -6.28 -26.04 -34.22
CA SER A 63 -6.28 -27.43 -33.72
C SER A 63 -4.90 -28.01 -33.37
N GLN A 64 -3.80 -27.28 -33.60
CA GLN A 64 -2.44 -27.80 -33.35
C GLN A 64 -1.81 -27.40 -32.00
N VAL A 65 -2.47 -26.56 -31.18
CA VAL A 65 -1.91 -26.09 -29.90
C VAL A 65 -2.45 -26.86 -28.68
N ARG A 66 -3.42 -27.77 -28.85
CA ARG A 66 -3.95 -28.62 -27.76
C ARG A 66 -3.52 -30.07 -27.93
N GLN A 67 -2.31 -30.42 -27.51
CA GLN A 67 -1.99 -31.79 -27.10
C GLN A 67 -0.67 -31.84 -26.32
N PRO A 68 -0.69 -32.12 -25.00
CA PRO A 68 0.48 -32.64 -24.31
C PRO A 68 0.66 -34.12 -24.68
N PRO A 69 1.88 -34.60 -25.01
CA PRO A 69 2.08 -36.01 -25.31
C PRO A 69 1.90 -36.87 -24.05
N ALA A 70 1.12 -37.94 -24.20
CA ALA A 70 0.95 -38.99 -23.20
C ALA A 70 2.30 -39.70 -22.95
N ALA A 71 2.72 -39.77 -21.69
CA ALA A 71 3.85 -40.60 -21.29
C ALA A 71 3.42 -42.08 -21.22
N THR A 72 3.75 -42.85 -22.26
CA THR A 72 3.66 -44.31 -22.23
C THR A 72 4.92 -44.88 -21.57
N ILE A 73 4.70 -45.66 -20.51
CA ILE A 73 5.71 -46.49 -19.83
C ILE A 73 5.97 -47.73 -20.71
N GLY A 74 7.23 -48.00 -21.07
CA GLY A 74 7.63 -49.30 -21.60
C GLY A 74 8.97 -49.37 -22.32
N ALA A 75 9.83 -50.27 -21.83
CA ALA A 75 10.95 -50.96 -22.49
C ALA A 75 12.39 -50.38 -22.44
N THR A 76 13.15 -50.97 -21.53
CA THR A 76 14.60 -51.23 -21.40
C THR A 76 15.48 -51.14 -22.67
N PRO A 77 16.70 -50.58 -22.57
CA PRO A 77 17.82 -50.93 -23.42
C PRO A 77 18.89 -51.78 -22.70
N ALA A 78 19.54 -52.63 -23.48
CA ALA A 78 20.49 -53.68 -23.10
C ALA A 78 21.80 -53.17 -22.46
N GLN A 79 22.23 -53.87 -21.41
CA GLN A 79 23.54 -53.70 -20.76
C GLN A 79 24.65 -54.39 -21.56
N ARG A 80 25.77 -53.69 -21.73
CA ARG A 80 27.05 -54.25 -22.18
C ARG A 80 27.89 -54.66 -20.95
N PRO A 81 28.60 -55.81 -20.95
CA PRO A 81 29.33 -56.28 -19.77
C PRO A 81 30.70 -55.60 -19.59
N GLU A 82 31.00 -55.19 -18.36
CA GLU A 82 32.33 -54.77 -17.88
C GLU A 82 33.12 -56.00 -17.36
N PRO A 83 34.43 -56.13 -17.61
CA PRO A 83 35.28 -57.08 -16.91
C PRO A 83 35.85 -56.46 -15.63
N GLY A 84 35.56 -57.09 -14.49
CA GLY A 84 36.13 -56.75 -13.19
C GLY A 84 37.55 -57.31 -13.01
N TYR A 85 38.40 -56.54 -12.33
CA TYR A 85 39.57 -57.02 -11.61
C TYR A 85 39.68 -56.25 -10.29
N GLY A 86 39.89 -57.00 -9.20
CA GLY A 86 39.92 -56.47 -7.84
C GLY A 86 41.32 -56.13 -7.33
N HIS A 87 41.38 -56.15 -6.00
CA HIS A 87 42.51 -56.24 -5.07
C HIS A 87 43.35 -54.99 -4.71
N THR A 88 43.10 -54.55 -3.47
CA THR A 88 44.04 -54.28 -2.36
C THR A 88 44.72 -52.90 -2.18
N PRO A 89 44.97 -52.50 -0.91
CA PRO A 89 45.25 -51.12 -0.52
C PRO A 89 46.75 -50.83 -0.36
N VAL A 90 47.16 -49.58 -0.61
CA VAL A 90 48.49 -49.11 -0.24
C VAL A 90 48.41 -47.70 0.37
N ARG A 91 48.77 -47.63 1.64
CA ARG A 91 49.18 -46.43 2.36
C ARG A 91 50.54 -46.00 1.84
N ARG A 92 50.70 -44.74 1.41
CA ARG A 92 52.01 -44.07 1.51
C ARG A 92 51.86 -42.56 1.59
N GLU A 93 52.48 -42.06 2.65
CA GLU A 93 52.73 -40.67 2.94
C GLU A 93 53.65 -40.03 1.88
N ASP A 94 53.68 -38.70 1.93
CA ASP A 94 54.77 -37.80 1.55
C ASP A 94 54.70 -36.96 0.26
N ARG A 95 54.79 -35.65 0.55
CA ARG A 95 55.35 -34.55 -0.24
C ARG A 95 54.53 -33.99 -1.39
N PHE A 96 53.72 -32.98 -1.06
CA PHE A 96 53.76 -31.71 -1.77
C PHE A 96 53.72 -30.53 -0.78
N ALA A 97 54.90 -30.18 -0.28
CA ALA A 97 55.16 -28.83 0.20
C ALA A 97 55.64 -27.99 -0.99
N ARG A 98 54.80 -27.09 -1.50
CA ARG A 98 55.23 -25.86 -2.17
C ARG A 98 54.21 -24.74 -1.92
N GLN A 99 54.60 -23.87 -0.99
CA GLN A 99 54.41 -22.42 -0.99
C GLN A 99 53.06 -21.89 -1.48
N ALA A 100 52.13 -21.72 -0.53
CA ALA A 100 51.10 -20.68 -0.62
C ALA A 100 51.42 -19.61 0.41
N SER A 101 51.62 -18.38 -0.06
CA SER A 101 51.89 -17.18 0.73
C SER A 101 50.84 -16.98 1.83
N PRO A 102 51.22 -16.60 3.06
CA PRO A 102 50.27 -16.08 4.01
C PRO A 102 49.87 -14.66 3.57
N PHE A 103 48.67 -14.52 3.01
CA PHE A 103 47.99 -13.22 3.00
C PHE A 103 47.70 -12.86 4.46
N THR A 104 48.51 -11.99 5.03
CA THR A 104 48.20 -11.27 6.26
C THR A 104 47.15 -10.20 5.94
N PRO A 105 45.90 -10.30 6.44
CA PRO A 105 45.01 -9.15 6.44
C PRO A 105 45.56 -8.13 7.45
N THR A 106 45.94 -6.96 6.94
CA THR A 106 46.29 -5.79 7.77
C THR A 106 45.03 -5.32 8.50
N PRO A 107 45.03 -5.16 9.83
CA PRO A 107 43.90 -4.57 10.53
C PRO A 107 43.84 -3.05 10.24
N PRO A 108 42.67 -2.46 9.95
CA PRO A 108 42.54 -1.02 9.89
C PRO A 108 42.75 -0.41 11.29
N ALA A 109 43.64 0.57 11.33
CA ALA A 109 44.03 1.34 12.49
C ALA A 109 42.84 1.97 13.22
N GLY A 110 42.92 1.98 14.55
CA GLY A 110 41.85 2.30 15.47
C GLY A 110 41.27 3.71 15.32
N ARG A 111 39.94 3.78 15.26
CA ARG A 111 39.17 5.01 15.46
C ARG A 111 38.80 5.10 16.94
N ARG A 112 39.36 6.09 17.63
CA ARG A 112 39.18 6.38 19.05
C ARG A 112 37.70 6.53 19.39
N ARG A 113 37.25 5.77 20.40
CA ARG A 113 35.94 5.90 21.03
C ARG A 113 35.94 7.16 21.89
N THR A 114 35.32 8.23 21.44
CA THR A 114 34.94 9.35 22.32
C THR A 114 33.74 8.92 23.13
N ARG A 115 33.98 8.51 24.38
CA ARG A 115 32.93 8.49 25.41
C ARG A 115 32.68 9.93 25.81
N LEU A 116 31.58 10.52 25.35
CA LEU A 116 31.04 11.73 25.95
C LEU A 116 29.90 11.29 26.88
N ALA A 117 30.13 11.45 28.18
CA ALA A 117 29.14 11.35 29.23
C ALA A 117 28.86 12.77 29.74
N LEU A 118 27.59 13.20 29.70
CA LEU A 118 26.92 14.20 30.58
C LEU A 118 25.48 14.33 30.04
N ALA A 119 24.44 13.84 30.70
CA ALA A 119 23.75 14.34 31.90
C ALA A 119 22.42 15.04 31.54
N ILE A 120 21.34 14.29 31.76
CA ILE A 120 20.02 14.64 32.30
C ILE A 120 19.58 16.12 32.22
N THR A 121 18.51 16.39 31.47
CA THR A 121 17.39 17.20 31.98
C THR A 121 16.07 16.56 31.54
N ALA A 122 15.29 16.14 32.54
CA ALA A 122 13.91 15.72 32.38
C ALA A 122 13.03 16.96 32.23
N ALA A 123 12.25 17.02 31.16
CA ALA A 123 11.10 17.92 31.07
C ALA A 123 9.88 17.05 30.72
N ALA A 124 9.21 16.57 31.77
CA ALA A 124 7.88 16.01 31.67
C ALA A 124 6.91 17.15 31.39
N VAL A 125 6.33 17.20 30.18
CA VAL A 125 5.15 18.02 29.90
C VAL A 125 3.95 17.08 29.89
N ILE A 126 3.28 17.04 31.03
CA ILE A 126 1.96 16.44 31.19
C ILE A 126 0.96 17.41 30.54
N ALA A 127 0.53 17.14 29.31
CA ALA A 127 -0.67 17.75 28.76
C ALA A 127 -1.87 16.91 29.22
N GLY A 128 -2.37 17.19 30.42
CA GLY A 128 -3.65 16.70 30.90
C GLY A 128 -4.77 17.44 30.15
N ALA A 129 -5.40 16.77 29.19
CA ALA A 129 -6.68 17.22 28.66
C ALA A 129 -7.76 16.83 29.67
N ILE A 130 -8.13 17.77 30.53
CA ILE A 130 -9.34 17.69 31.34
C ILE A 130 -10.51 17.91 30.37
N VAL A 131 -11.14 16.84 29.93
CA VAL A 131 -12.45 16.92 29.26
C VAL A 131 -13.50 17.05 30.35
N THR A 132 -13.90 18.28 30.66
CA THR A 132 -15.14 18.53 31.41
C THR A 132 -16.31 18.24 30.49
N VAL A 133 -16.92 17.06 30.59
CA VAL A 133 -18.26 16.82 30.07
C VAL A 133 -19.24 17.49 31.02
N ALA A 134 -19.60 18.74 30.73
CA ALA A 134 -20.77 19.36 31.30
C ALA A 134 -22.00 18.75 30.61
N VAL A 135 -22.61 17.74 31.24
CA VAL A 135 -23.94 17.26 30.87
C VAL A 135 -24.93 18.35 31.24
N SER A 136 -25.27 19.19 30.26
CA SER A 136 -26.41 20.11 30.37
C SER A 136 -27.60 19.42 29.72
N THR A 137 -28.46 18.82 30.53
CA THR A 137 -29.83 18.49 30.12
C THR A 137 -30.62 19.78 30.02
N SER A 138 -30.99 20.17 28.80
CA SER A 138 -32.05 21.15 28.57
C SER A 138 -32.87 20.71 27.35
N ASP A 139 -34.14 20.48 27.63
CA ASP A 139 -35.24 20.18 26.72
C ASP A 139 -35.55 21.39 25.81
N GLY A 140 -35.97 21.15 24.57
CA GLY A 140 -36.56 22.20 23.71
C GLY A 140 -36.01 22.28 22.28
N GLY A 141 -36.89 22.01 21.31
CA GLY A 141 -36.64 21.89 19.87
C GLY A 141 -35.97 23.06 19.13
N GLY A 142 -35.32 22.70 18.03
CA GLY A 142 -34.83 23.58 16.97
C GLY A 142 -34.22 22.74 15.85
N GLU A 143 -34.90 22.69 14.71
CA GLU A 143 -34.38 22.18 13.44
C GLU A 143 -33.18 23.02 13.02
N ASP A 144 -32.03 22.40 12.72
CA ASP A 144 -31.05 22.96 11.79
C ASP A 144 -30.10 21.89 11.25
N GLY A 145 -29.84 21.99 9.95
CA GLY A 145 -29.13 21.02 9.13
C GLY A 145 -27.70 20.77 9.59
N GLN A 146 -27.42 19.52 9.96
CA GLN A 146 -26.07 19.07 10.28
C GLN A 146 -25.38 18.64 8.98
N ASN A 147 -24.72 19.61 8.35
CA ASN A 147 -23.68 19.40 7.36
C ASN A 147 -22.57 18.58 8.04
N GLY A 148 -22.57 17.26 7.80
CA GLY A 148 -21.66 16.31 8.43
C GLY A 148 -20.23 16.58 8.01
N THR A 149 -19.52 17.38 8.81
CA THR A 149 -18.06 17.37 8.82
C THR A 149 -17.66 16.01 9.36
N GLY A 150 -17.33 15.09 8.45
CA GLY A 150 -16.87 13.75 8.78
C GLY A 150 -15.67 13.86 9.71
N SER A 151 -15.85 13.42 10.96
CA SER A 151 -14.75 13.25 11.89
C SER A 151 -13.78 12.23 11.28
N VAL A 152 -12.53 12.63 11.05
CA VAL A 152 -11.46 11.70 10.66
C VAL A 152 -11.14 10.88 11.91
N SER A 153 -11.87 9.80 12.11
CA SER A 153 -11.55 8.80 13.13
C SER A 153 -10.39 7.97 12.61
N ASN A 154 -9.20 8.16 13.19
CA ASN A 154 -8.00 7.43 12.79
C ASN A 154 -7.78 6.14 13.60
N GLY A 155 -8.82 5.64 14.28
CA GLY A 155 -8.76 4.46 15.15
C GLY A 155 -9.80 3.39 14.78
N PRO A 156 -9.63 2.16 15.32
CA PRO A 156 -10.62 1.11 15.18
C PRO A 156 -12.00 1.60 15.64
N HIS A 157 -13.04 1.28 14.88
CA HIS A 157 -14.42 1.66 15.20
C HIS A 157 -15.39 0.48 15.00
N PRO A 158 -16.64 0.59 15.49
CA PRO A 158 -17.59 -0.51 15.42
C PRO A 158 -17.91 -0.92 13.99
N ARG A 159 -18.14 -2.22 13.82
CA ARG A 159 -18.43 -2.85 12.53
C ARG A 159 -19.82 -2.50 12.02
N ASP A 160 -19.93 -2.34 10.70
CA ASP A 160 -21.20 -2.26 9.97
C ASP A 160 -21.49 -3.62 9.31
N ASP A 161 -22.47 -4.35 9.85
CA ASP A 161 -22.85 -5.69 9.39
C ASP A 161 -23.27 -5.73 7.90
N ALA A 162 -23.90 -4.66 7.39
CA ALA A 162 -24.33 -4.57 6.00
C ALA A 162 -23.11 -4.35 5.08
N ALA A 163 -22.19 -3.48 5.47
CA ALA A 163 -20.93 -3.28 4.77
C ALA A 163 -20.07 -4.55 4.79
N GLU A 164 -20.00 -5.27 5.91
CA GLU A 164 -19.30 -6.55 6.00
C GLU A 164 -19.90 -7.60 5.06
N THR A 165 -21.24 -7.72 5.03
CA THR A 165 -21.92 -8.65 4.13
C THR A 165 -21.62 -8.34 2.68
N LYS A 166 -21.66 -7.05 2.29
CA LYS A 166 -21.24 -6.61 0.96
C LYS A 166 -19.79 -6.98 0.67
N LEU A 167 -18.87 -6.70 1.60
CA LEU A 167 -17.44 -6.97 1.43
C LEU A 167 -17.17 -8.47 1.21
N ARG A 168 -17.87 -9.35 1.92
CA ARG A 168 -17.76 -10.81 1.72
C ARG A 168 -18.08 -11.25 0.28
N THR A 169 -19.01 -10.57 -0.40
CA THR A 169 -19.34 -10.88 -1.81
C THR A 169 -18.30 -10.41 -2.82
N LEU A 170 -17.39 -9.52 -2.40
CA LEU A 170 -16.34 -8.95 -3.25
C LEU A 170 -14.99 -9.67 -3.09
N LEU A 171 -14.90 -10.63 -2.17
CA LEU A 171 -13.66 -11.36 -1.94
C LEU A 171 -13.35 -12.27 -3.15
N PRO A 172 -12.09 -12.29 -3.61
CA PRO A 172 -11.64 -13.27 -4.59
C PRO A 172 -11.87 -14.71 -4.14
N THR A 173 -11.95 -15.62 -5.11
CA THR A 173 -11.96 -17.07 -4.84
C THR A 173 -10.60 -17.56 -4.32
N GLY A 174 -10.54 -18.82 -3.88
CA GLY A 174 -9.31 -19.45 -3.40
C GLY A 174 -9.02 -19.26 -1.90
N TYR A 175 -9.90 -18.57 -1.16
CA TYR A 175 -9.83 -18.54 0.30
C TYR A 175 -10.68 -19.67 0.91
N GLY A 176 -10.10 -20.42 1.85
CA GLY A 176 -10.82 -21.44 2.61
C GLY A 176 -11.94 -20.85 3.48
N PRO A 177 -12.89 -21.67 3.95
CA PRO A 177 -14.09 -21.19 4.66
C PRO A 177 -13.81 -20.43 5.96
N SER A 178 -12.64 -20.66 6.58
CA SER A 178 -12.18 -19.95 7.79
C SER A 178 -10.97 -19.04 7.53
N ALA A 179 -10.56 -18.86 6.27
CA ALA A 179 -9.38 -18.07 5.96
C ALA A 179 -9.61 -16.57 6.15
N CYS A 180 -10.85 -16.10 5.99
CA CYS A 180 -11.21 -14.68 6.03
C CYS A 180 -12.08 -14.32 7.24
N THR A 181 -11.61 -13.38 8.04
CA THR A 181 -12.29 -12.92 9.27
C THR A 181 -12.53 -11.41 9.21
N ALA A 182 -13.72 -10.98 9.60
CA ALA A 182 -14.03 -9.57 9.75
C ALA A 182 -13.34 -9.00 10.99
N VAL A 183 -12.73 -7.84 10.83
CA VAL A 183 -11.99 -7.13 11.90
C VAL A 183 -12.52 -5.70 12.00
N ASP A 184 -12.22 -5.05 13.13
CA ASP A 184 -12.63 -3.67 13.33
C ASP A 184 -11.98 -2.79 12.25
N PRO A 185 -12.75 -1.98 11.51
CA PRO A 185 -12.19 -1.18 10.43
C PRO A 185 -11.25 -0.10 10.97
N GLU A 186 -10.20 0.19 10.21
CA GLU A 186 -9.24 1.23 10.52
C GLU A 186 -9.45 2.46 9.62
N GLY A 187 -9.09 3.64 10.12
CA GLY A 187 -9.26 4.90 9.39
C GLY A 187 -10.73 5.12 8.99
N ASN A 188 -10.94 5.47 7.72
CA ASN A 188 -12.27 5.77 7.18
C ASN A 188 -12.93 4.57 6.47
N ALA A 189 -12.44 3.36 6.67
CA ALA A 189 -13.07 2.15 6.13
C ALA A 189 -14.37 1.85 6.89
N THR A 190 -15.43 1.41 6.24
CA THR A 190 -16.71 1.02 6.88
C THR A 190 -16.76 -0.47 7.23
N ALA A 191 -15.96 -1.29 6.56
CA ALA A 191 -15.80 -2.71 6.83
C ALA A 191 -14.40 -3.15 6.41
N THR A 192 -13.78 -4.04 7.19
CA THR A 192 -12.49 -4.65 6.85
C THR A 192 -12.53 -6.15 7.08
N ILE A 193 -12.05 -6.92 6.11
CA ILE A 193 -11.86 -8.36 6.20
C ILE A 193 -10.37 -8.66 6.01
N ARG A 194 -9.81 -9.43 6.93
CA ARG A 194 -8.44 -9.96 6.81
C ARG A 194 -8.50 -11.43 6.49
N CYS A 195 -7.74 -11.83 5.48
CA CYS A 195 -7.60 -13.21 5.05
C CYS A 195 -6.19 -13.73 5.28
N THR A 196 -6.10 -15.01 5.65
CA THR A 196 -4.85 -15.78 5.63
C THR A 196 -4.52 -16.20 4.19
N ALA A 197 -3.57 -17.14 4.05
CA ALA A 197 -3.09 -17.58 2.75
C ALA A 197 -4.23 -18.08 1.83
N ASN A 198 -4.19 -17.61 0.58
CA ASN A 198 -5.00 -18.14 -0.50
C ASN A 198 -4.41 -19.49 -0.96
N THR A 199 -5.27 -20.43 -1.37
CA THR A 199 -4.85 -21.79 -1.75
C THR A 199 -4.40 -21.92 -3.19
N ASP A 200 -4.63 -20.90 -4.02
CA ASP A 200 -4.29 -20.94 -5.43
C ASP A 200 -2.79 -20.73 -5.66
N PRO A 201 -2.20 -21.33 -6.71
CA PRO A 201 -0.79 -21.14 -7.02
C PRO A 201 -0.43 -19.66 -7.23
N GLY A 202 0.62 -19.20 -6.54
CA GLY A 202 1.03 -17.79 -6.58
C GLY A 202 0.10 -16.83 -5.84
N GLY A 203 -0.90 -17.36 -5.12
CA GLY A 203 -1.80 -16.59 -4.29
C GLY A 203 -1.12 -15.97 -3.07
N PRO A 204 -1.72 -14.92 -2.49
CA PRO A 204 -1.12 -14.21 -1.37
C PRO A 204 -1.07 -15.04 -0.10
N GLN A 205 -0.08 -14.75 0.76
CA GLN A 205 0.03 -15.33 2.10
C GLN A 205 -0.85 -14.61 3.12
N SER A 206 -1.19 -13.36 2.86
CA SER A 206 -2.24 -12.66 3.59
C SER A 206 -2.88 -11.60 2.72
N ALA A 207 -4.11 -11.21 3.06
CA ALA A 207 -4.81 -10.13 2.38
C ALA A 207 -5.65 -9.31 3.36
N THR A 208 -5.81 -8.04 3.07
CA THR A 208 -6.73 -7.11 3.74
C THR A 208 -7.61 -6.48 2.68
N PHE A 209 -8.92 -6.59 2.87
CA PHE A 209 -9.91 -5.98 2.00
C PHE A 209 -10.70 -4.97 2.83
N SER A 210 -10.85 -3.74 2.35
CA SER A 210 -11.54 -2.65 3.05
C SER A 210 -12.53 -1.95 2.15
N LEU A 211 -13.76 -1.76 2.63
CA LEU A 211 -14.77 -0.93 2.00
C LEU A 211 -14.75 0.49 2.55
N PHE A 212 -15.09 1.46 1.72
CA PHE A 212 -15.17 2.88 2.08
C PHE A 212 -16.56 3.44 1.77
N GLY A 213 -16.97 4.46 2.52
CA GLY A 213 -18.25 5.14 2.31
C GLY A 213 -18.26 6.00 1.04
N ASP A 214 -17.10 6.48 0.60
CA ASP A 214 -16.99 7.34 -0.57
C ASP A 214 -15.62 7.23 -1.27
N ALA A 215 -15.52 7.86 -2.46
CA ALA A 215 -14.34 7.82 -3.29
C ALA A 215 -13.17 8.66 -2.74
N ALA A 216 -13.41 9.65 -1.89
CA ALA A 216 -12.35 10.45 -1.29
C ALA A 216 -11.65 9.66 -0.19
N ALA A 217 -12.41 8.95 0.66
CA ALA A 217 -11.89 8.04 1.67
C ALA A 217 -11.08 6.89 1.04
N LEU A 218 -11.60 6.28 -0.04
CA LEU A 218 -10.85 5.25 -0.80
C LEU A 218 -9.52 5.78 -1.35
N ARG A 219 -9.54 6.97 -1.96
CA ARG A 219 -8.32 7.58 -2.53
C ARG A 219 -7.30 7.93 -1.45
N ALA A 220 -7.75 8.42 -0.30
CA ALA A 220 -6.89 8.69 0.84
C ALA A 220 -6.22 7.41 1.35
N ALA A 221 -6.97 6.30 1.48
CA ALA A 221 -6.43 5.01 1.86
C ALA A 221 -5.40 4.47 0.86
N PHE A 222 -5.69 4.53 -0.44
CA PHE A 222 -4.74 4.10 -1.47
C PHE A 222 -3.46 4.98 -1.52
N THR A 223 -3.62 6.29 -1.27
CA THR A 223 -2.47 7.21 -1.15
C THR A 223 -1.60 6.85 0.05
N LYS A 224 -2.22 6.50 1.18
CA LYS A 224 -1.51 6.01 2.37
C LYS A 224 -0.78 4.70 2.07
N ALA A 225 -1.45 3.73 1.43
CA ALA A 225 -0.82 2.47 1.01
C ALA A 225 0.39 2.70 0.10
N THR A 226 0.32 3.69 -0.79
CA THR A 226 1.45 4.10 -1.65
C THR A 226 2.59 4.72 -0.84
N ALA A 227 2.29 5.56 0.16
CA ALA A 227 3.29 6.23 0.99
C ALA A 227 3.98 5.28 1.99
N ASP A 228 3.26 4.27 2.48
CA ASP A 228 3.77 3.31 3.47
C ASP A 228 4.70 2.26 2.85
N ASN A 229 4.76 2.15 1.53
CA ASN A 229 5.51 1.11 0.83
C ASN A 229 6.50 1.66 -0.20
N SER A 230 7.52 0.88 -0.53
CA SER A 230 8.44 1.17 -1.62
C SER A 230 7.81 0.79 -2.96
N VAL A 231 7.31 1.77 -3.71
CA VAL A 231 6.74 1.55 -5.05
C VAL A 231 7.76 0.95 -6.01
N VAL A 232 7.36 -0.08 -6.75
CA VAL A 232 8.16 -0.73 -7.81
C VAL A 232 7.34 -0.90 -9.08
N VAL A 233 8.02 -1.06 -10.21
CA VAL A 233 7.37 -1.35 -11.50
C VAL A 233 6.66 -2.71 -11.41
N CYS A 234 5.39 -2.75 -11.84
CA CYS A 234 4.62 -3.98 -11.88
C CYS A 234 5.18 -4.94 -12.95
N PRO A 235 5.04 -6.27 -12.76
CA PRO A 235 5.39 -7.26 -13.78
C PRO A 235 4.79 -6.91 -15.16
N GLY A 236 5.55 -7.15 -16.23
CA GLY A 236 5.20 -6.69 -17.57
C GLY A 236 5.61 -5.24 -17.88
N ASN A 237 6.47 -4.64 -17.06
CA ASN A 237 6.95 -3.26 -17.22
C ASN A 237 5.81 -2.22 -17.16
N ILE A 238 4.84 -2.45 -16.29
CA ILE A 238 3.67 -1.58 -16.11
C ILE A 238 3.99 -0.56 -15.00
N GLN A 239 3.73 0.71 -15.28
CA GLN A 239 3.95 1.78 -14.32
C GLN A 239 3.07 1.60 -13.08
N SER A 240 3.66 1.83 -11.91
CA SER A 240 3.02 1.75 -10.60
C SER A 240 3.21 3.09 -9.84
N PRO A 241 2.18 3.59 -9.13
CA PRO A 241 0.78 3.20 -9.29
C PRO A 241 0.25 3.57 -10.68
N GLY A 242 -0.83 2.94 -11.12
CA GLY A 242 -1.46 3.28 -12.39
C GLY A 242 -2.84 2.63 -12.60
N PRO A 243 -3.61 3.09 -13.60
CA PRO A 243 -4.96 2.59 -13.82
C PRO A 243 -4.95 1.12 -14.26
N TRP A 244 -5.82 0.31 -13.68
CA TRP A 244 -6.07 -1.06 -14.12
C TRP A 244 -7.49 -1.23 -14.67
N ARG A 245 -7.72 -2.36 -15.34
CA ARG A 245 -8.97 -2.68 -16.02
C ARG A 245 -9.34 -4.14 -15.76
N ARG A 246 -10.64 -4.42 -15.66
CA ARG A 246 -11.13 -5.81 -15.55
C ARG A 246 -11.01 -6.52 -16.89
N ASN A 247 -10.80 -7.82 -16.85
CA ASN A 247 -10.75 -8.66 -18.05
C ASN A 247 -12.08 -8.64 -18.84
N SER A 248 -13.21 -8.53 -18.15
CA SER A 248 -14.55 -8.47 -18.76
C SER A 248 -14.88 -7.10 -19.39
N ALA A 249 -14.12 -6.05 -19.05
CA ALA A 249 -14.36 -4.69 -19.52
C ALA A 249 -13.03 -3.94 -19.79
N PRO A 250 -12.23 -4.38 -20.79
CA PRO A 250 -10.86 -3.90 -21.01
C PRO A 250 -10.78 -2.46 -21.55
N GLN A 251 -11.90 -1.81 -21.85
CA GLN A 251 -11.94 -0.43 -22.31
C GLN A 251 -12.17 0.57 -21.15
N GLN A 252 -12.51 0.08 -19.97
CA GLN A 252 -12.88 0.92 -18.82
C GLN A 252 -11.90 0.70 -17.67
N SER A 253 -11.40 1.80 -17.11
CA SER A 253 -10.62 1.72 -15.87
C SER A 253 -11.53 1.29 -14.72
N ALA A 254 -11.07 0.30 -13.96
CA ALA A 254 -11.77 -0.22 -12.79
C ALA A 254 -11.28 0.41 -11.48
N GLY A 255 -10.07 0.98 -11.51
CA GLY A 255 -9.42 1.67 -10.41
C GLY A 255 -7.91 1.81 -10.68
N ASP A 256 -7.14 1.89 -9.61
CA ASP A 256 -5.68 2.02 -9.62
C ASP A 256 -5.01 0.80 -8.97
N LEU A 257 -3.86 0.39 -9.52
CA LEU A 257 -3.04 -0.74 -9.09
C LEU A 257 -1.69 -0.20 -8.59
N LEU A 258 -1.22 -0.75 -7.49
CA LEU A 258 0.07 -0.51 -6.86
C LEU A 258 0.81 -1.84 -6.75
N CYS A 259 2.02 -1.89 -7.29
CA CYS A 259 3.03 -2.87 -6.94
C CYS A 259 4.10 -2.22 -6.07
N ALA A 260 4.43 -2.87 -4.95
CA ALA A 260 5.36 -2.32 -3.99
C ALA A 260 6.09 -3.43 -3.21
N LEU A 261 7.07 -3.00 -2.40
CA LEU A 261 7.70 -3.79 -1.36
C LEU A 261 7.47 -3.08 -0.02
N ASP A 262 7.15 -3.84 1.03
CA ASP A 262 7.12 -3.29 2.38
C ASP A 262 8.54 -2.99 2.92
N THR A 263 8.63 -2.48 4.14
CA THR A 263 9.92 -2.19 4.81
C THR A 263 10.82 -3.41 5.00
N SER A 264 10.23 -4.61 5.01
CA SER A 264 10.93 -5.90 5.14
C SER A 264 11.28 -6.51 3.77
N ARG A 265 10.99 -5.80 2.66
CA ARG A 265 11.10 -6.27 1.27
C ARG A 265 10.13 -7.40 0.91
N THR A 266 9.02 -7.52 1.63
CA THR A 266 7.91 -8.41 1.29
C THR A 266 7.14 -7.86 0.09
N PRO A 267 6.81 -8.67 -0.92
CA PRO A 267 5.96 -8.23 -2.03
C PRO A 267 4.57 -7.80 -1.56
N ILE A 268 4.17 -6.60 -1.96
CA ILE A 268 2.83 -6.05 -1.75
C ILE A 268 2.21 -5.72 -3.11
N MET A 269 0.94 -6.06 -3.25
CA MET A 269 0.11 -5.57 -4.34
C MET A 269 -1.18 -5.01 -3.77
N ALA A 270 -1.54 -3.80 -4.17
CA ALA A 270 -2.78 -3.18 -3.76
C ALA A 270 -3.55 -2.69 -4.97
N TRP A 271 -4.87 -2.80 -4.97
CA TRP A 271 -5.69 -2.20 -6.01
C TRP A 271 -7.01 -1.68 -5.48
N THR A 272 -7.54 -0.68 -6.15
CA THR A 272 -8.87 -0.14 -5.86
C THR A 272 -9.91 -0.68 -6.83
N SER A 273 -11.15 -0.88 -6.38
CA SER A 273 -12.33 -0.92 -7.27
C SER A 273 -13.14 0.34 -7.02
N THR A 274 -13.10 1.29 -7.96
CA THR A 274 -13.79 2.58 -7.82
C THR A 274 -15.30 2.39 -7.75
N ARG A 275 -15.86 1.42 -8.49
CA ARG A 275 -17.29 1.13 -8.51
C ARG A 275 -17.79 0.59 -7.16
N ASP A 276 -16.97 -0.25 -6.53
CA ASP A 276 -17.39 -0.96 -5.32
C ASP A 276 -16.97 -0.24 -4.03
N LEU A 277 -16.13 0.81 -4.16
CA LEU A 277 -15.46 1.52 -3.09
C LEU A 277 -14.56 0.61 -2.24
N LEU A 278 -13.82 -0.26 -2.92
CA LEU A 278 -12.97 -1.29 -2.31
C LEU A 278 -11.49 -0.93 -2.46
N LEU A 279 -10.71 -1.11 -1.40
CA LEU A 279 -9.26 -1.31 -1.45
C LEU A 279 -8.96 -2.76 -1.11
N ALA A 280 -8.19 -3.42 -1.94
CA ALA A 280 -7.62 -4.73 -1.66
C ALA A 280 -6.11 -4.59 -1.55
N GLU A 281 -5.53 -5.10 -0.47
CA GLU A 281 -4.09 -5.20 -0.25
C GLU A 281 -3.73 -6.66 -0.03
N ILE A 282 -2.81 -7.18 -0.82
CA ILE A 282 -2.36 -8.56 -0.75
C ILE A 282 -0.84 -8.60 -0.55
N THR A 283 -0.41 -9.53 0.29
CA THR A 283 0.99 -9.68 0.69
C THR A 283 1.48 -11.07 0.32
N GLY A 284 2.61 -11.11 -0.38
CA GLY A 284 3.34 -12.33 -0.69
C GLY A 284 4.23 -12.75 0.48
N ASP A 285 5.13 -13.68 0.23
CA ASP A 285 6.20 -14.05 1.15
C ASP A 285 7.33 -14.64 0.32
N LEU A 286 8.58 -14.32 0.61
CA LEU A 286 9.70 -14.86 -0.16
C LEU A 286 10.32 -16.04 0.58
N PRO A 287 10.69 -17.13 -0.13
CA PRO A 287 10.72 -17.27 -1.59
C PRO A 287 9.42 -17.82 -2.22
N THR A 288 8.36 -18.03 -1.44
CA THR A 288 7.18 -18.81 -1.86
C THR A 288 6.31 -18.07 -2.89
N THR A 289 6.03 -16.80 -2.65
CA THR A 289 5.14 -15.93 -3.42
C THR A 289 5.84 -14.62 -3.73
N SER A 290 6.43 -14.55 -4.91
CA SER A 290 7.04 -13.32 -5.45
C SER A 290 5.98 -12.31 -5.92
N LEU A 291 6.39 -11.07 -6.17
CA LEU A 291 5.52 -10.06 -6.78
C LEU A 291 4.95 -10.52 -8.13
N SER A 292 5.73 -11.24 -8.93
CA SER A 292 5.27 -11.84 -10.19
C SER A 292 4.20 -12.93 -9.98
N GLY A 293 4.31 -13.69 -8.89
CA GLY A 293 3.29 -14.65 -8.47
C GLY A 293 1.98 -13.96 -8.12
N LEU A 294 2.05 -12.95 -7.23
CA LEU A 294 0.90 -12.12 -6.85
C LEU A 294 0.22 -11.47 -8.06
N TYR A 295 1.01 -10.91 -8.98
CA TYR A 295 0.50 -10.29 -10.19
C TYR A 295 -0.28 -11.29 -11.04
N SER A 296 0.30 -12.48 -11.26
CA SER A 296 -0.35 -13.53 -12.05
C SER A 296 -1.66 -13.97 -11.41
N TRP A 297 -1.67 -14.18 -10.10
CA TRP A 297 -2.88 -14.51 -9.34
C TRP A 297 -3.94 -13.39 -9.44
N TRP A 298 -3.54 -12.13 -9.28
CA TRP A 298 -4.45 -10.99 -9.35
C TRP A 298 -5.11 -10.87 -10.73
N THR A 299 -4.38 -11.12 -11.83
CA THR A 299 -4.96 -11.07 -13.18
C THR A 299 -6.07 -12.07 -13.42
N THR A 300 -6.18 -13.15 -12.64
CA THR A 300 -7.28 -14.13 -12.75
C THR A 300 -8.40 -13.90 -11.74
N HIS A 301 -8.24 -12.95 -10.81
CA HIS A 301 -9.12 -12.74 -9.66
C HIS A 301 -9.69 -11.31 -9.57
N SER A 302 -9.40 -10.45 -10.55
CA SER A 302 -9.79 -9.03 -10.59
C SER A 302 -10.75 -8.66 -11.71
#